data_AF-A0A832TX72-F1
#
_entry.id   AF-A0A832TX72-F1
#
_cell.length_a   1.000
_cell.length_b   1.000
_cell.length_c   1.000
_cell.angle_alpha   90.00
_cell.angle_beta   90.00
_cell.angle_gamma   90.00
#
_symmetry.space_group_name_H-M   'P 1'
#
loop_
_entity.id
_entity.type
_entity.pdbx_description
1 polymer ?
#
loop_
_entity_poly.entity_id
_entity_poly.type
_entity_poly.pdbx_seq_one_letter_code
_entity_poly.pdbx_strand_id
1 'polypeptide(L)'
;MVDQEKIHNQCLSDDPKERIHALKELNVFFSSIPDKQKAWNDLQRLTNNEDSDVRYRTAEALDSAFSQVPDKQQAWDDLHRLTNDKYSSVRSSAAEALGSAFSQVPD
;
A
#
# COMPACT_ATOMS: atom_id res chain seq x y z
N MET A 1 -5.05 18.61 -9.18
CA MET A 1 -4.56 18.55 -7.79
C MET A 1 -5.16 17.30 -7.17
N VAL A 2 -4.34 16.47 -6.51
CA VAL A 2 -4.82 15.27 -5.83
C VAL A 2 -5.65 15.71 -4.63
N ASP A 3 -6.86 15.16 -4.49
CA ASP A 3 -7.71 15.39 -3.32
C ASP A 3 -7.37 14.35 -2.24
N GLN A 4 -6.36 14.65 -1.44
CA GLN A 4 -5.86 13.74 -0.41
C GLN A 4 -6.92 13.42 0.66
N GLU A 5 -7.79 14.37 0.99
CA GLU A 5 -8.83 14.14 1.99
C GLU A 5 -9.89 13.16 1.49
N LYS A 6 -10.28 13.29 0.21
CA LYS A 6 -11.15 12.31 -0.44
C LYS A 6 -10.54 10.91 -0.46
N ILE A 7 -9.26 10.77 -0.87
CA ILE A 7 -8.56 9.47 -0.87
C ILE A 7 -8.56 8.85 0.52
N HIS A 8 -8.24 9.66 1.54
CA HIS A 8 -8.24 9.22 2.93
C HIS A 8 -9.62 8.68 3.34
N ASN A 9 -10.69 9.46 3.12
CA ASN A 9 -12.05 9.06 3.47
C ASN A 9 -12.46 7.76 2.78
N GLN A 10 -12.07 7.57 1.52
CA GLN A 10 -12.31 6.33 0.78
C GLN A 10 -11.52 5.13 1.34
N CYS A 11 -10.30 5.34 1.86
CA CYS A 11 -9.54 4.29 2.57
C CYS A 11 -10.25 3.83 3.85
N LEU A 12 -11.00 4.72 4.51
CA LEU A 12 -11.75 4.41 5.73
C LEU A 12 -13.15 3.84 5.46
N SER A 13 -13.61 3.86 4.22
CA SER A 13 -14.96 3.45 3.84
C SER A 13 -15.24 1.98 4.12
N ASP A 14 -16.48 1.67 4.46
CA ASP A 14 -16.98 0.30 4.59
C ASP A 14 -17.14 -0.38 3.22
N ASP A 15 -17.31 0.39 2.13
CA ASP A 15 -17.40 -0.17 0.78
C ASP A 15 -16.01 -0.58 0.25
N PRO A 16 -15.76 -1.89 -0.02
CA PRO A 16 -14.49 -2.33 -0.59
C PRO A 16 -14.16 -1.64 -1.92
N LYS A 17 -15.17 -1.25 -2.72
CA LYS A 17 -14.93 -0.56 -4.00
C LYS A 17 -14.34 0.83 -3.79
N GLU A 18 -14.73 1.53 -2.74
CA GLU A 18 -14.15 2.83 -2.40
C GLU A 18 -12.70 2.67 -1.92
N ARG A 19 -12.42 1.66 -1.08
CA ARG A 19 -11.05 1.34 -0.68
C ARG A 19 -10.16 0.99 -1.88
N ILE A 20 -10.68 0.18 -2.80
CA ILE A 20 -9.99 -0.18 -4.05
C ILE A 20 -9.74 1.05 -4.92
N HIS A 21 -10.70 1.98 -5.00
CA HIS A 21 -10.53 3.23 -5.75
C HIS A 21 -9.40 4.07 -5.14
N ALA A 22 -9.41 4.24 -3.80
CA ALA A 22 -8.37 4.96 -3.09
C ALA A 22 -6.98 4.35 -3.31
N LEU A 23 -6.86 3.01 -3.27
CA LEU A 23 -5.61 2.31 -3.53
C LEU A 23 -5.08 2.54 -4.96
N LYS A 24 -5.97 2.62 -5.96
CA LYS A 24 -5.57 2.98 -7.32
C LYS A 24 -5.05 4.42 -7.39
N GLU A 25 -5.69 5.34 -6.69
CA GLU A 25 -5.21 6.73 -6.61
C GLU A 25 -3.87 6.83 -5.87
N LEU A 26 -3.70 6.11 -4.75
CA LEU A 26 -2.44 6.05 -4.01
C LEU A 26 -1.32 5.47 -4.87
N ASN A 27 -1.56 4.38 -5.60
CA ASN A 27 -0.55 3.78 -6.49
C ASN A 27 -0.04 4.78 -7.53
N VAL A 28 -0.93 5.54 -8.18
CA VAL A 28 -0.56 6.47 -9.26
C VAL A 28 -0.01 7.80 -8.73
N PHE A 29 -0.59 8.32 -7.64
CA PHE A 29 -0.39 9.70 -7.22
C PHE A 29 0.40 9.87 -5.93
N PHE A 30 0.95 8.81 -5.33
CA PHE A 30 1.69 8.90 -4.06
C PHE A 30 2.73 10.03 -4.06
N SER A 31 3.48 10.19 -5.16
CA SER A 31 4.51 11.22 -5.29
C SER A 31 4.00 12.65 -5.26
N SER A 32 2.73 12.84 -5.67
CA SER A 32 2.04 14.12 -5.71
C SER A 32 1.28 14.43 -4.42
N ILE A 33 1.23 13.49 -3.47
CA ILE A 33 0.58 13.70 -2.17
C ILE A 33 1.49 14.56 -1.27
N PRO A 34 0.98 15.70 -0.74
CA PRO A 34 1.73 16.55 0.17
C PRO A 34 2.05 15.87 1.50
N ASP A 35 1.04 15.28 2.16
CA ASP A 35 1.23 14.58 3.44
C ASP A 35 1.40 13.07 3.19
N LYS A 36 2.65 12.70 2.87
CA LYS A 36 3.05 11.30 2.64
C LYS A 36 2.88 10.42 3.87
N GLN A 37 2.98 10.98 5.08
CA GLN A 37 2.80 10.23 6.32
C GLN A 37 1.37 9.75 6.44
N LYS A 38 0.39 10.62 6.19
CA LYS A 38 -1.02 10.25 6.20
C LYS A 38 -1.36 9.21 5.13
N ALA A 39 -0.88 9.38 3.90
CA ALA A 39 -1.07 8.40 2.83
C ALA A 39 -0.41 7.05 3.14
N TRP A 40 0.77 7.05 3.76
CA TRP A 40 1.42 5.83 4.21
C TRP A 40 0.62 5.14 5.32
N ASN A 41 0.13 5.88 6.32
CA ASN A 41 -0.73 5.31 7.37
C ASN A 41 -1.99 4.63 6.79
N ASP A 42 -2.58 5.22 5.74
CA ASP A 42 -3.72 4.63 5.04
C ASP A 42 -3.33 3.29 4.38
N LEU A 43 -2.19 3.21 3.68
CA LEU A 43 -1.67 1.96 3.13
C LEU A 43 -1.43 0.92 4.22
N GLN A 44 -0.76 1.28 5.32
CA GLN A 44 -0.47 0.38 6.43
C GLN A 44 -1.75 -0.24 7.01
N ARG A 45 -2.80 0.56 7.23
CA ARG A 45 -4.10 0.06 7.67
C ARG A 45 -4.66 -0.99 6.71
N LEU A 46 -4.58 -0.73 5.41
CA LEU A 46 -5.17 -1.58 4.38
C LEU A 46 -4.38 -2.90 4.17
N THR A 47 -3.13 -3.00 4.61
CA THR A 47 -2.38 -4.27 4.61
C THR A 47 -3.03 -5.35 5.49
N ASN A 48 -3.89 -4.96 6.44
CA ASN A 48 -4.63 -5.87 7.32
C ASN A 48 -6.12 -5.92 6.98
N ASN A 49 -6.54 -5.43 5.81
CA ASN A 49 -7.95 -5.45 5.43
C ASN A 49 -8.49 -6.89 5.33
N GLU A 50 -9.76 -7.10 5.62
CA GLU A 50 -10.40 -8.42 5.50
C GLU A 50 -10.51 -8.90 4.04
N ASP A 51 -10.68 -7.97 3.11
CA ASP A 51 -10.80 -8.26 1.68
C ASP A 51 -9.42 -8.49 1.05
N SER A 52 -9.25 -9.65 0.41
CA SER A 52 -8.01 -10.01 -0.27
C SER A 52 -7.69 -9.15 -1.49
N ASP A 53 -8.68 -8.61 -2.21
CA ASP A 53 -8.43 -7.70 -3.35
C ASP A 53 -7.85 -6.37 -2.83
N VAL A 54 -8.35 -5.89 -1.68
CA VAL A 54 -7.81 -4.70 -1.01
C VAL A 54 -6.37 -4.94 -0.59
N ARG A 55 -6.06 -6.08 0.06
CA ARG A 55 -4.67 -6.41 0.46
C ARG A 55 -3.74 -6.57 -0.75
N TYR A 56 -4.21 -7.22 -1.81
CA TYR A 56 -3.48 -7.36 -3.07
C TYR A 56 -3.11 -5.99 -3.65
N ARG A 57 -4.08 -5.09 -3.79
CA ARG A 57 -3.84 -3.72 -4.30
C ARG A 57 -2.99 -2.86 -3.37
N THR A 58 -3.02 -3.15 -2.08
CA THR A 58 -2.15 -2.48 -1.10
C THR A 58 -0.70 -2.85 -1.33
N ALA A 59 -0.40 -4.12 -1.63
CA ALA A 59 0.96 -4.54 -2.01
C ALA A 59 1.43 -3.85 -3.30
N GLU A 60 0.57 -3.77 -4.34
CA GLU A 60 0.87 -3.01 -5.57
C GLU A 60 1.15 -1.53 -5.29
N ALA A 61 0.33 -0.90 -4.43
CA ALA A 61 0.52 0.51 -4.08
C ALA A 61 1.80 0.74 -3.24
N LEU A 62 2.15 -0.19 -2.35
CA LEU A 62 3.39 -0.15 -1.58
C LEU A 62 4.63 -0.30 -2.45
N ASP A 63 4.59 -1.15 -3.48
CA ASP A 63 5.68 -1.28 -4.45
C ASP A 63 5.98 0.06 -5.13
N SER A 64 4.95 0.67 -5.74
CA SER A 64 5.05 1.98 -6.39
C SER A 64 5.49 3.10 -5.44
N ALA A 65 5.04 3.06 -4.18
CA ALA A 65 5.33 4.09 -3.19
C ALA A 65 6.64 3.87 -2.43
N PHE A 66 7.28 2.70 -2.52
CA PHE A 66 8.32 2.25 -1.58
C PHE A 66 9.46 3.25 -1.39
N SER A 67 9.95 3.84 -2.48
CA SER A 67 11.08 4.80 -2.42
C SER A 67 10.73 6.10 -1.68
N GLN A 68 9.45 6.37 -1.46
CA GLN A 68 8.89 7.62 -0.97
C GLN A 68 8.20 7.49 0.39
N VAL A 69 8.05 6.27 0.92
CA VAL A 69 7.46 6.08 2.25
C VAL A 69 8.40 6.64 3.33
N PRO A 70 7.84 7.17 4.43
CA PRO A 70 8.64 7.70 5.55
C PRO A 70 9.51 6.64 6.23
N ASP A 71 9.02 5.39 6.33
CA ASP A 71 9.71 4.28 6.98
C ASP A 71 9.74 3.04 6.07
N LYS A 72 10.91 2.81 5.46
CA LYS A 72 11.13 1.70 4.53
C LYS A 72 11.24 0.36 5.24
N GLN A 73 11.72 0.33 6.47
CA GLN A 73 11.83 -0.92 7.22
C GLN A 73 10.43 -1.42 7.56
N GLN A 74 9.57 -0.54 8.04
CA GLN A 74 8.20 -0.93 8.33
C GLN A 74 7.42 -1.31 7.07
N ALA A 75 7.62 -0.61 5.94
CA ALA A 75 7.01 -1.01 4.66
C ALA A 75 7.52 -2.39 4.19
N TRP A 76 8.81 -2.68 4.39
CA TRP A 76 9.40 -3.99 4.12
C TRP A 76 8.76 -5.07 4.99
N ASP A 77 8.63 -4.83 6.30
CA ASP A 77 8.03 -5.78 7.24
C ASP A 77 6.55 -6.05 6.91
N ASP A 78 5.81 -5.01 6.50
CA ASP A 78 4.42 -5.13 6.05
C ASP A 78 4.30 -5.99 4.78
N LEU A 79 5.16 -5.76 3.78
CA LEU A 79 5.23 -6.60 2.57
C LEU A 79 5.66 -8.04 2.92
N HIS A 80 6.67 -8.21 3.77
CA HIS A 80 7.13 -9.53 4.22
C HIS A 80 6.01 -10.31 4.92
N ARG A 81 5.19 -9.65 5.75
CA ARG A 81 4.01 -10.28 6.35
C ARG A 81 2.99 -10.72 5.29
N LEU A 82 2.74 -9.90 4.27
CA LEU A 82 1.82 -10.23 3.16
C LEU A 82 2.30 -11.43 2.31
N THR A 83 3.59 -11.77 2.32
CA THR A 83 4.07 -13.02 1.68
C THR A 83 3.55 -14.28 2.37
N ASN A 84 3.00 -14.17 3.57
CA ASN A 84 2.34 -15.26 4.30
C ASN A 84 0.80 -15.21 4.19
N ASP A 85 0.24 -14.37 3.31
CA ASP A 85 -1.20 -14.27 3.14
C ASP A 85 -1.84 -15.59 2.65
N LYS A 86 -3.09 -15.81 3.03
CA LYS A 86 -3.89 -16.97 2.59
C LYS A 86 -4.02 -17.05 1.06
N TYR A 87 -4.14 -15.91 0.39
CA TYR A 87 -4.40 -15.84 -1.04
C TYR A 87 -3.09 -15.72 -1.83
N SER A 88 -2.91 -16.57 -2.84
CA SER A 88 -1.68 -16.60 -3.63
C SER A 88 -1.42 -15.30 -4.40
N SER A 89 -2.48 -14.60 -4.84
CA SER A 89 -2.34 -13.31 -5.52
C SER A 89 -1.68 -12.26 -4.62
N VAL A 90 -2.09 -12.19 -3.35
CA VAL A 90 -1.51 -11.28 -2.36
C VAL A 90 -0.04 -11.64 -2.12
N ARG A 91 0.26 -12.93 -1.94
CA ARG A 91 1.64 -13.41 -1.76
C ARG A 91 2.54 -13.06 -2.94
N SER A 92 2.07 -13.29 -4.16
CA SER A 92 2.83 -12.99 -5.39
C SER A 92 3.14 -11.50 -5.51
N SER A 93 2.15 -10.63 -5.31
CA SER A 93 2.36 -9.18 -5.38
C SER A 93 3.31 -8.67 -4.28
N ALA A 94 3.21 -9.20 -3.06
CA ALA A 94 4.12 -8.85 -1.98
C ALA A 94 5.56 -9.29 -2.27
N ALA A 95 5.75 -10.49 -2.84
CA ALA A 95 7.08 -10.97 -3.21
C ALA A 95 7.69 -10.15 -4.37
N GLU A 96 6.89 -9.74 -5.34
CA GLU A 96 7.31 -8.83 -6.42
C GLU A 96 7.77 -7.48 -5.85
N ALA A 97 6.97 -6.88 -4.98
CA ALA A 97 7.29 -5.62 -4.32
C ALA A 97 8.60 -5.71 -3.50
N LEU A 98 8.81 -6.81 -2.76
CA LEU A 98 10.08 -7.04 -2.03
C LEU A 98 11.27 -7.15 -3.00
N GLY A 99 11.09 -7.80 -4.15
CA GLY A 99 12.12 -7.89 -5.18
C GLY A 99 12.50 -6.50 -5.73
N SER A 100 11.51 -5.65 -6.01
CA SER A 100 11.70 -4.26 -6.43
C SER A 100 12.35 -3.38 -5.35
N ALA A 101 12.00 -3.64 -4.09
CA ALA A 101 12.47 -2.87 -2.93
C ALA A 101 13.83 -3.31 -2.38
N PHE A 102 14.36 -4.46 -2.81
CA PHE A 102 15.52 -5.13 -2.18
C PHE A 102 16.73 -4.21 -1.95
N SER A 103 17.07 -3.35 -2.91
CA SER A 103 18.21 -2.44 -2.81
C SER A 103 17.95 -1.15 -2.00
N GLN A 104 16.72 -0.96 -1.51
CA GLN A 104 16.28 0.27 -0.87
C GLN A 104 16.21 0.18 0.66
N VAL A 105 16.31 -1.03 1.21
CA VAL A 105 16.38 -1.27 2.66
C VAL A 105 17.84 -1.47 3.05
N PRO A 106 18.38 -0.68 4.00
CA PRO A 106 19.72 -0.88 4.50
C PRO A 106 19.84 -2.19 5.30
N ASP A 107 21.04 -2.78 5.29
CA ASP A 107 21.39 -4.00 6.04
C ASP A 107 21.20 -3.87 7.57
#